data_AF-B0MWT5-F1
#
_entry.id   AF-B0MWT5-F1
#
_cell.length_a   1.000
_cell.length_b   1.000
_cell.length_c   1.000
_cell.angle_alpha   90.00
_cell.angle_beta   90.00
_cell.angle_gamma   90.00
#
_symmetry.space_group_name_H-M   'P 1'
#
loop_
_entity.id
_entity.type
_entity.pdbx_description
1 polymer ?
#
loop_
_entity_poly.entity_id
_entity_poly.type
_entity_poly.pdbx_seq_one_letter_code
_entity_poly.pdbx_strand_id
1 'polypeptide(L)'
;MMETKKSNQTFGEIWHSLTPSEQSRRANEIMERLGVSMWTIQSWITDPEKGGYRRPSKRRQAILAEMFQVPVEGLFLAKTYSPEN
;
A
#
# COMPACT_ATOMS: atom_id res chain seq x y z
N MET A 1 21.54 -15.84 5.87
CA MET A 1 20.08 -15.86 6.03
C MET A 1 19.57 -14.45 5.81
N MET A 2 18.82 -14.20 4.74
CA MET A 2 18.21 -12.89 4.53
C MET A 2 17.06 -12.74 5.51
N GLU A 3 17.22 -11.87 6.52
CA GLU A 3 16.12 -11.41 7.36
C GLU A 3 15.11 -10.71 6.45
N THR A 4 14.04 -11.39 6.08
CA THR A 4 12.84 -10.73 5.59
C THR A 4 12.27 -9.96 6.77
N LYS A 5 12.72 -8.71 6.95
CA LYS A 5 12.09 -7.77 7.87
C LYS A 5 10.60 -7.79 7.55
N LYS A 6 9.81 -8.37 8.45
CA LYS A 6 8.34 -8.27 8.46
C LYS A 6 8.04 -6.79 8.68
N SER A 7 8.10 -6.02 7.60
CA SER A 7 7.84 -4.60 7.66
C SER A 7 6.35 -4.44 7.91
N ASN A 8 5.99 -3.95 9.10
CA ASN A 8 4.61 -3.61 9.45
C ASN A 8 4.14 -2.31 8.77
N GLN A 9 4.77 -1.93 7.65
CA GLN A 9 4.46 -0.71 6.90
C GLN A 9 3.19 -0.89 6.07
N THR A 10 2.33 0.12 6.15
CA THR A 10 1.14 0.24 5.30
C THR A 10 1.52 0.61 3.86
N PHE A 11 0.59 0.40 2.92
CA PHE A 11 0.80 0.74 1.51
C PHE A 11 1.11 2.23 1.32
N GLY A 12 0.42 3.10 2.07
CA GLY A 12 0.68 4.54 2.06
C GLY A 12 2.08 4.89 2.57
N GLU A 13 2.53 4.28 3.68
CA GLU A 13 3.88 4.49 4.23
C GLU A 13 4.96 4.03 3.25
N ILE A 14 4.77 2.88 2.60
CA ILE A 14 5.68 2.40 1.55
C ILE A 14 5.66 3.39 0.37
N TRP A 15 4.48 3.79 -0.09
CA TRP A 15 4.34 4.71 -1.22
C TRP A 15 5.05 6.05 -0.99
N HIS A 16 4.86 6.64 0.18
CA HIS A 16 5.48 7.93 0.54
C HIS A 16 6.99 7.82 0.81
N SER A 17 7.52 6.62 1.06
CA SER A 17 8.97 6.40 1.17
C SER A 17 9.70 6.35 -0.17
N LEU A 18 8.97 6.15 -1.27
CA LEU A 18 9.54 6.09 -2.62
C LEU A 18 9.83 7.49 -3.16
N THR A 19 10.91 7.60 -3.93
CA THR A 19 11.20 8.82 -4.72
C THR A 19 10.12 9.04 -5.80
N PRO A 20 9.94 10.27 -6.32
CA PRO A 20 8.94 10.54 -7.35
C PRO A 20 9.08 9.68 -8.62
N SER A 21 10.32 9.37 -9.03
CA SER A 21 10.60 8.48 -10.17
C SER A 21 10.20 7.04 -9.87
N GLU A 22 10.47 6.55 -8.67
CA GLU A 22 10.04 5.22 -8.22
C GLU A 22 8.53 5.12 -8.07
N GLN A 23 7.86 6.15 -7.54
CA GLN A 23 6.40 6.21 -7.50
C GLN A 23 5.81 6.10 -8.90
N SER A 24 6.37 6.82 -9.88
CA SER A 24 5.91 6.77 -11.28
C SER A 24 6.11 5.38 -11.88
N ARG A 25 7.28 4.76 -11.66
CA ARG A 25 7.56 3.38 -12.10
C ARG A 25 6.59 2.38 -11.48
N ARG A 26 6.42 2.43 -10.15
CA ARG A 26 5.51 1.52 -9.42
C ARG A 26 4.06 1.75 -9.81
N ALA A 27 3.64 2.99 -10.06
CA ALA A 27 2.30 3.28 -10.56
C ALA A 27 2.03 2.52 -11.86
N ASN A 28 2.93 2.63 -12.84
CA ASN A 28 2.79 1.95 -14.12
C ASN A 28 2.72 0.42 -13.95
N GLU A 29 3.62 -0.16 -13.15
CA GLU A 29 3.62 -1.60 -12.86
C GLU A 29 2.29 -2.06 -12.22
N ILE A 30 1.74 -1.28 -11.29
CA ILE A 30 0.46 -1.58 -10.64
C ILE A 30 -0.69 -1.47 -11.63
N MET A 31 -0.71 -0.43 -12.47
CA MET A 31 -1.73 -0.22 -13.49
C MET A 31 -1.76 -1.37 -14.49
N GLU A 32 -0.59 -1.80 -14.99
CA GLU A 32 -0.45 -2.92 -15.92
C GLU A 32 -0.87 -4.25 -15.30
N ARG A 33 -0.39 -4.56 -14.09
CA ARG A 33 -0.63 -5.86 -13.44
C ARG A 33 -2.04 -6.01 -12.90
N LEU A 34 -2.67 -4.92 -12.45
CA LEU A 34 -4.00 -4.94 -11.83
C LEU A 34 -5.14 -4.41 -12.71
N GLY A 35 -4.81 -3.81 -13.86
CA GLY A 35 -5.80 -3.17 -14.74
C GLY A 35 -6.55 -2.03 -14.04
N VAL A 36 -5.84 -1.18 -13.30
CA VAL A 36 -6.41 -0.07 -12.51
C VAL A 36 -5.92 1.28 -13.01
N SER A 37 -6.65 2.35 -12.67
CA SER A 37 -6.24 3.73 -12.96
C SER A 37 -5.36 4.30 -11.85
N MET A 38 -4.57 5.34 -12.17
CA MET A 38 -3.82 6.12 -11.17
C MET A 38 -4.72 6.66 -10.06
N TRP A 39 -5.93 7.11 -10.39
CA TRP A 39 -6.93 7.52 -9.40
C TRP A 39 -7.25 6.42 -8.38
N THR A 40 -7.37 5.18 -8.87
CA THR A 40 -7.61 4.02 -8.00
C THR A 40 -6.43 3.79 -7.06
N ILE A 41 -5.19 3.92 -7.55
CA ILE A 41 -3.98 3.78 -6.74
C ILE A 41 -3.92 4.88 -5.68
N GLN A 42 -4.17 6.14 -6.05
CA GLN A 42 -4.22 7.27 -5.11
C GLN A 42 -5.24 7.05 -3.99
N SER A 43 -6.41 6.49 -4.30
CA SER A 43 -7.43 6.16 -3.29
C SER A 43 -6.98 5.11 -2.26
N TRP A 44 -5.94 4.33 -2.56
CA TRP A 44 -5.36 3.35 -1.64
C TRP A 44 -4.27 3.94 -0.73
N ILE A 45 -3.74 5.11 -1.10
CA ILE A 45 -2.65 5.81 -0.40
C ILE A 45 -3.20 6.83 0.60
N THR A 46 -4.41 7.37 0.36
CA THR A 46 -4.90 8.55 1.06
C THR A 46 -5.15 8.30 2.55
N ASP A 47 -4.67 9.26 3.35
CA ASP A 47 -4.54 9.27 4.80
C ASP A 47 -5.83 8.90 5.59
N PRO A 48 -5.76 8.00 6.58
CA PRO A 48 -6.88 7.75 7.51
C PRO A 48 -7.37 9.01 8.24
N GLU A 49 -6.56 10.06 8.42
CA GLU A 49 -6.97 11.32 9.06
C GLU A 49 -7.76 12.27 8.13
N LYS A 50 -7.75 12.02 6.81
CA LYS A 50 -8.37 12.91 5.80
C LYS A 50 -9.56 12.32 5.04
N GLY A 51 -10.11 11.18 5.50
CA GLY A 51 -11.33 10.60 4.91
C GLY A 51 -11.21 9.16 4.40
N GLY A 52 -10.22 8.40 4.87
CA GLY A 52 -10.14 6.95 4.69
C GLY A 52 -9.56 6.51 3.34
N TYR A 53 -8.68 5.50 3.37
CA TYR A 53 -8.26 4.83 2.15
C TYR A 53 -9.33 3.83 1.71
N ARG A 54 -9.60 3.76 0.40
CA ARG A 54 -10.45 2.71 -0.15
C ARG A 54 -9.64 1.42 -0.14
N ARG A 55 -10.07 0.43 0.65
CA ARG A 55 -9.36 -0.86 0.69
C ARG A 55 -9.53 -1.61 -0.65
N PRO A 56 -8.44 -2.05 -1.32
CA PRO A 56 -8.53 -2.87 -2.52
C PRO A 56 -9.16 -4.25 -2.22
N SER A 57 -9.59 -4.98 -3.25
CA SER A 57 -10.07 -6.36 -3.07
C SER A 57 -8.97 -7.28 -2.53
N LYS A 58 -9.32 -8.38 -1.85
CA LYS A 58 -8.33 -9.33 -1.28
C LYS A 58 -7.31 -9.81 -2.32
N ARG A 59 -7.76 -10.07 -3.56
CA ARG A 59 -6.88 -10.45 -4.67
C ARG A 59 -5.86 -9.36 -5.00
N ARG A 60 -6.29 -8.09 -5.08
CA ARG A 60 -5.39 -6.95 -5.33
C ARG A 60 -4.44 -6.72 -4.16
N GLN A 61 -4.90 -6.89 -2.92
CA GLN A 61 -4.04 -6.81 -1.73
C GLN A 61 -2.90 -7.84 -1.80
N ALA A 62 -3.19 -9.10 -2.14
CA ALA A 62 -2.18 -10.14 -2.27
C ALA A 62 -1.14 -9.84 -3.36
N ILE A 63 -1.58 -9.34 -4.53
CA ILE A 63 -0.67 -8.96 -5.62
C ILE A 63 0.21 -7.78 -5.21
N LEU A 64 -0.36 -6.76 -4.53
CA LEU A 64 0.43 -5.63 -4.04
C LEU A 64 1.44 -6.10 -2.99
N ALA A 65 1.03 -6.94 -2.03
CA ALA A 65 1.94 -7.53 -1.05
C ALA A 65 3.12 -8.26 -1.70
N GLU A 66 2.87 -9.04 -2.75
CA GLU A 66 3.90 -9.70 -3.54
C GLU A 66 4.82 -8.69 -4.26
N MET A 67 4.25 -7.67 -4.91
CA MET A 67 5.01 -6.64 -5.64
C MET A 67 5.97 -5.85 -4.74
N PHE A 68 5.55 -5.58 -3.50
CA PHE A 68 6.32 -4.84 -2.52
C PHE A 68 7.13 -5.75 -1.57
N GLN A 69 7.04 -7.07 -1.73
CA GLN A 69 7.72 -8.06 -0.89
C GLN A 69 7.42 -7.89 0.62
N VAL A 70 6.17 -7.56 0.93
CA VAL A 70 5.70 -7.34 2.30
C VAL A 70 4.55 -8.29 2.62
N PRO A 71 4.32 -8.63 3.91
CA PRO A 71 3.14 -9.39 4.30
C PRO A 71 1.85 -8.67 3.89
N VAL A 72 0.85 -9.43 3.46
CA VAL A 72 -0.47 -8.86 3.16
C VAL A 72 -1.15 -8.39 4.45
N GLU A 73 -0.83 -9.06 5.56
CA GLU A 73 -1.16 -8.67 6.92
C GLU A 73 -0.37 -7.41 7.31
N GLY A 74 -1.04 -6.25 7.33
CA GLY A 74 -0.40 -4.98 7.65
C GLY A 74 -0.52 -3.93 6.56
N LEU A 75 -0.45 -4.37 5.30
CA LEU A 75 -0.37 -3.47 4.13
C LEU A 75 -1.58 -2.53 4.02
N PHE A 76 -2.77 -3.01 4.39
CA PHE A 76 -4.00 -2.24 4.42
C PHE A 76 -4.74 -2.39 5.76
N LEU A 77 -3.98 -2.49 6.86
CA LEU A 77 -4.58 -2.34 8.17
C LEU A 77 -4.97 -0.88 8.35
N ALA A 78 -6.19 -0.64 8.82
CA ALA A 78 -6.49 0.67 9.39
C ALA A 78 -5.56 0.76 10.59
N LYS A 79 -4.83 1.87 10.76
CA LYS A 79 -4.45 2.25 12.12
C LYS A 79 -5.79 2.36 12.83
N THR A 80 -6.20 1.30 13.53
CA THR A 80 -7.19 1.42 14.57
C THR A 80 -6.55 2.45 15.48
N TYR A 81 -7.06 3.68 15.42
CA TYR A 81 -6.82 4.66 16.45
C TYR A 81 -7.17 3.92 17.75
N SER A 82 -6.16 3.45 18.48
CA SER A 82 -6.34 3.24 19.91
C SER A 82 -6.39 4.66 20.45
N PRO A 83 -7.52 5.11 21.00
CA PRO A 83 -7.50 6.29 21.83
C PRO A 83 -6.76 5.88 23.10
N GLU A 84 -5.43 5.90 23.07
CA GLU A 84 -4.65 5.79 24.29
C GLU A 84 -4.75 7.13 25.02
N ASN A 85 -5.59 7.13 26.06
CA ASN A 85 -5.62 7.97 27.27
C ASN A 85 -5.29 9.46 27.15
#